data_AF-A0A7Z9IKQ5-F1
#
_entry.id   AF-A0A7Z9IKQ5-F1
#
_cell.length_a   1.000
_cell.length_b   1.000
_cell.length_c   1.000
_cell.angle_alpha   90.00
_cell.angle_beta   90.00
_cell.angle_gamma   90.00
#
_symmetry.space_group_name_H-M   'P 1'
#
loop_
_entity.id
_entity.type
_entity.pdbx_description
1 polymer ?
#
loop_
_entity_poly.entity_id
_entity_poly.type
_entity_poly.pdbx_seq_one_letter_code
_entity_poly.pdbx_strand_id
1 'polypeptide(L)' 'MARIAGVDLPRGKRIEVALTYIYGIGDTRAKQIITECGVDADRRT' A
#
# COMPACT_ATOMS: atom_id res chain seq x y z
N MET A 1 -8.40 7.04 -7.80
CA MET A 1 -7.12 6.45 -8.23
C MET A 1 -6.06 7.07 -7.35
N ALA A 2 -5.45 6.30 -6.46
CA ALA A 2 -4.38 6.81 -5.61
C ALA A 2 -3.08 6.71 -6.40
N ARG A 3 -2.41 7.86 -6.61
CA ARG A 3 -1.09 7.92 -7.21
C ARG A 3 -0.08 8.19 -6.10
N ILE A 4 0.84 7.25 -5.87
CA ILE A 4 1.88 7.37 -4.84
C ILE A 4 3.23 7.11 -5.51
N ALA A 5 4.20 8.00 -5.29
CA ALA A 5 5.55 7.92 -5.86
C ALA A 5 5.58 7.73 -7.40
N GLY A 6 4.58 8.25 -8.12
CA GLY A 6 4.46 8.10 -9.57
C GLY A 6 3.87 6.77 -10.04
N VAL A 7 3.45 5.89 -9.11
CA VAL A 7 2.77 4.62 -9.40
C VAL A 7 1.28 4.77 -9.12
N ASP A 8 0.46 4.31 -10.07
CA ASP A 8 -0.99 4.24 -9.90
C ASP A 8 -1.37 2.93 -9.20
N LEU A 9 -1.90 3.06 -7.99
CA LEU A 9 -2.28 1.92 -7.16
C LEU A 9 -3.58 1.28 -7.66
N PRO A 10 -3.64 -0.07 -7.75
CA PRO A 10 -4.82 -0.78 -8.20
C PRO A 10 -5.99 -0.61 -7.22
N ARG A 11 -7.20 -0.44 -7.77
CA ARG A 11 -8.44 -0.35 -6.98
C ARG A 11 -8.96 -1.73 -6.59
N GLY A 12 -9.68 -1.82 -5.48
CA GLY A 12 -10.29 -3.03 -4.94
C GLY A 12 -9.31 -3.95 -4.21
N LYS A 13 -8.04 -3.57 -4.07
CA LYS A 13 -7.03 -4.34 -3.33
C LYS A 13 -6.84 -3.79 -1.92
N ARG A 14 -6.40 -4.67 -1.02
CA ARG A 14 -5.89 -4.28 0.31
C ARG A 14 -4.72 -3.32 0.13
N ILE A 15 -4.66 -2.26 0.94
CA ILE A 15 -3.59 -1.27 0.91
C ILE A 15 -2.22 -1.95 1.02
N GLU A 16 -2.10 -2.98 1.86
CA GLU A 16 -0.87 -3.77 2.03
C GLU A 16 -0.33 -4.35 0.72
N VAL A 17 -1.23 -4.91 -0.10
CA VAL A 17 -0.88 -5.48 -1.40
C VAL A 17 -0.72 -4.39 -2.45
N ALA A 18 -1.45 -3.29 -2.33
CA ALA A 18 -1.33 -2.18 -3.26
C ALA A 18 0.07 -1.53 -3.12
N LEU A 19 0.54 -1.31 -1.89
CA LEU A 19 1.85 -0.70 -1.61
C LEU A 19 3.02 -1.49 -2.20
N THR A 20 2.90 -2.81 -2.37
CA THR A 20 3.98 -3.62 -2.98
C THR A 20 4.14 -3.42 -4.49
N TYR A 21 3.22 -2.71 -5.14
CA TYR A 21 3.38 -2.28 -6.54
C TYR A 21 4.39 -1.12 -6.68
N ILE A 22 4.76 -0.48 -5.58
CA ILE A 22 5.78 0.55 -5.57
C ILE A 22 7.15 -0.12 -5.50
N TYR A 23 8.01 0.19 -6.47
CA TYR A 23 9.35 -0.36 -6.53
C TYR A 23 10.13 -0.07 -5.23
N GLY A 24 10.71 -1.12 -4.62
CA GLY A 24 11.44 -1.02 -3.36
C GLY A 24 10.58 -1.14 -2.09
N ILE A 25 9.26 -1.34 -2.23
CA ILE A 25 8.35 -1.67 -1.12
C ILE A 25 7.95 -3.15 -1.24
N GLY A 26 8.53 -3.98 -0.38
CA GLY A 26 8.10 -5.37 -0.18
C GLY A 26 6.98 -5.49 0.85
N ASP A 27 6.55 -6.72 1.12
CA ASP A 27 5.51 -7.05 2.11
C ASP A 27 5.84 -6.51 3.52
N THR A 28 7.10 -6.67 3.94
CA THR A 28 7.57 -6.27 5.28
C THR A 28 7.50 -4.76 5.43
N ARG A 29 7.94 -4.01 4.41
CA ARG A 29 7.88 -2.54 4.41
C ARG A 29 6.44 -2.04 4.30
N ALA A 30 5.58 -2.69 3.51
CA ALA A 30 4.18 -2.34 3.42
C ALA A 30 3.47 -2.46 4.78
N LYS A 31 3.70 -3.55 5.53
CA LYS A 31 3.16 -3.73 6.88
C LYS A 31 3.67 -2.68 7.87
N GLN A 32 4.97 -2.37 7.83
CA GLN A 32 5.56 -1.33 8.67
C GLN A 32 4.92 0.04 8.40
N ILE A 33 4.82 0.45 7.13
CA ILE A 33 4.19 1.71 6.73
C ILE A 33 2.74 1.80 7.21
N ILE A 34 1.96 0.72 7.04
CA ILE A 34 0.56 0.68 7.48
C ILE A 34 0.45 0.81 9.00
N THR A 35 1.33 0.12 9.74
CA THR A 35 1.38 0.15 11.21
C THR A 35 1.77 1.53 11.71
N GLU A 36 2.81 2.15 11.12
CA GLU A 36 3.26 3.50 11.46
C GLU A 36 2.22 4.56 11.12
N CYS A 37 1.48 4.40 10.01
CA CYS A 37 0.40 5.32 9.62
C CYS A 37 -0.90 5.08 10.39
N GLY A 38 -1.00 4.01 11.20
CA GLY A 38 -2.22 3.65 11.91
C GLY A 38 -3.41 3.33 10.98
N VAL A 39 -3.13 2.85 9.77
CA VAL A 39 -4.17 2.52 8.77
C VAL A 39 -4.56 1.06 8.92
N ASP A 40 -5.83 0.74 8.69
CA ASP A 40 -6.29 -0.65 8.65
C ASP A 40 -5.72 -1.38 7.42
N ALA A 41 -5.05 -2.52 7.63
CA ALA A 41 -4.41 -3.31 6.59
C ALA A 41 -5.40 -3.98 5.61
N ASP A 42 -6.65 -4.19 6.04
CA ASP A 42 -7.74 -4.72 5.21
C ASP A 42 -8.53 -3.61 4.50
N ARG A 43 -8.22 -2.34 4.76
CA ARG A 43 -8.81 -1.23 4.02
C ARG A 43 -8.49 -1.36 2.54
N ARG A 44 -9.53 -1.21 1.71
CA ARG A 44 -9.45 -1.32 0.25
C ARG A 44 -9.46 0.09 -0.37
N THR A 45 -8.56 0.31 -1.32
CA THR A 45 -8.46 1.54 -2.15
C THR A 45 -9.33 1.46 -3.40
#